data_AF-A0A972DAV7-F1
#
_entry.id   AF-A0A972DAV7-F1
#
_cell.length_a   1.000
_cell.length_b   1.000
_cell.length_c   1.000
_cell.angle_alpha   90.00
_cell.angle_beta   90.00
_cell.angle_gamma   90.00
#
_symmetry.space_group_name_H-M   'P 1'
#
loop_
_entity.id
_entity.type
_entity.pdbx_description
1 polymer ?
#
loop_
_entity_poly.entity_id
_entity_poly.type
_entity_poly.pdbx_seq_one_letter_code
_entity_poly.pdbx_strand_id
1 'polypeptide(L)'
;MNRAKRYGFLVFMGMMCLLAGCEQPGVGDPCIPEQIPSGGFLPGETYVEVNSVQCRTRACIVHEFRGGDPTYTVEDQGCDPALNGIEGNEYCFTRAEIEEAIYCSCRCSASGDSSAPTCECPSGYECRDEVVTIGDEGVVGGYCVRKL
;
A
#
# COMPACT_ATOMS: atom_id res chain seq x y z
N MET A 1 -30.39 0.48 54.94
CA MET A 1 -29.30 1.16 54.21
C MET A 1 -28.38 0.12 53.56
N ASN A 2 -28.06 0.31 52.26
CA ASN A 2 -26.86 -0.23 51.56
C ASN A 2 -26.94 -1.52 50.71
N ARG A 3 -28.04 -1.78 49.99
CA ARG A 3 -28.02 -2.73 48.84
C ARG A 3 -27.78 -2.06 47.48
N ALA A 4 -28.02 -0.75 47.35
CA ALA A 4 -27.87 -0.01 46.09
C ALA A 4 -26.41 0.29 45.68
N LYS A 5 -25.44 0.19 46.61
CA LYS A 5 -24.03 0.54 46.33
C LYS A 5 -23.20 -0.59 45.69
N ARG A 6 -23.67 -1.84 45.70
CA ARG A 6 -22.88 -2.98 45.17
C ARG A 6 -23.05 -3.20 43.67
N TYR A 7 -24.16 -2.74 43.08
CA TYR A 7 -24.41 -2.91 41.64
C TYR A 7 -23.79 -1.81 40.78
N GLY A 8 -23.47 -0.64 41.33
CA GLY A 8 -22.86 0.46 40.58
C GLY A 8 -21.40 0.21 40.18
N PHE A 9 -20.67 -0.62 40.96
CA PHE A 9 -19.25 -0.86 40.70
C PHE A 9 -19.01 -1.94 39.63
N LEU A 10 -19.92 -2.92 39.49
CA LEU A 10 -19.79 -4.00 38.52
C LEU A 10 -20.24 -3.62 37.09
N VAL A 11 -21.04 -2.57 36.93
CA VAL A 11 -21.50 -2.13 35.60
C VAL A 11 -20.45 -1.25 34.89
N PHE A 12 -19.59 -0.56 35.64
CA PHE A 12 -18.60 0.35 35.05
C PHE A 12 -17.38 -0.36 34.43
N MET A 13 -17.09 -1.60 34.85
CA MET A 13 -15.91 -2.36 34.40
C MET A 13 -16.15 -3.17 33.10
N GLY A 14 -17.40 -3.23 32.61
CA GLY A 14 -17.74 -4.00 31.40
C GLY A 14 -17.70 -3.20 30.09
N MET A 15 -17.55 -1.88 30.14
CA MET A 15 -17.76 -0.98 28.99
C MET A 15 -16.44 -0.37 28.45
N MET A 16 -15.32 -1.10 28.53
CA MET A 16 -13.99 -0.55 28.19
C MET A 16 -13.21 -1.34 27.12
N CYS A 17 -13.83 -2.35 26.49
CA CYS A 17 -13.15 -3.23 25.50
C CYS A 17 -13.58 -3.03 24.03
N LEU A 18 -14.26 -1.95 23.66
CA LEU A 18 -14.81 -1.77 22.29
C LEU A 18 -14.02 -0.81 21.39
N LEU A 19 -12.79 -0.44 21.73
CA LEU A 19 -11.96 0.47 20.93
C LEU A 19 -10.81 -0.23 20.18
N ALA A 20 -10.97 -1.52 19.85
CA ALA A 20 -10.15 -2.11 18.80
C ALA A 20 -10.75 -1.70 17.45
N GLY A 21 -10.35 -0.53 16.94
CA GLY A 21 -10.66 -0.12 15.58
C GLY A 21 -10.09 -1.16 14.61
N CYS A 22 -10.92 -1.70 13.73
CA CYS A 22 -10.45 -2.61 12.69
C CYS A 22 -9.48 -1.86 11.78
N GLU A 23 -8.25 -2.34 11.71
CA GLU A 23 -7.23 -1.85 10.78
C GLU A 23 -7.80 -1.89 9.35
N GLN A 24 -7.67 -0.78 8.62
CA GLN A 24 -8.35 -0.56 7.34
C GLN A 24 -7.93 -1.66 6.35
N PRO A 25 -8.80 -2.63 6.05
CA PRO A 25 -8.33 -3.87 5.50
C PRO A 25 -8.12 -3.70 4.00
N GLY A 26 -6.89 -3.88 3.52
CA GLY A 26 -6.55 -3.86 2.10
C GLY A 26 -5.26 -3.13 1.74
N VAL A 27 -4.66 -2.35 2.65
CA VAL A 27 -3.30 -1.82 2.41
C VAL A 27 -2.28 -2.92 2.66
N GLY A 28 -1.33 -3.06 1.75
CA GLY A 28 -0.30 -4.09 1.78
C GLY A 28 -0.66 -5.39 1.07
N ASP A 29 -1.91 -5.57 0.66
CA ASP A 29 -2.31 -6.69 -0.19
C ASP A 29 -1.54 -6.62 -1.51
N PRO A 30 -1.11 -7.76 -2.08
CA PRO A 30 -0.37 -7.77 -3.33
C PRO A 30 -1.24 -7.28 -4.50
N CYS A 31 -0.64 -6.52 -5.41
CA CYS A 31 -1.27 -6.13 -6.67
C CYS A 31 -0.21 -6.01 -7.76
N ILE A 32 -0.64 -6.08 -9.02
CA ILE A 32 0.19 -5.74 -10.18
C ILE A 32 -0.58 -4.71 -11.01
N PRO A 33 0.00 -3.53 -11.33
CA PRO A 33 -0.64 -2.56 -12.20
C PRO A 33 -1.08 -3.17 -13.53
N GLU A 34 -2.29 -2.84 -13.98
CA GLU A 34 -2.80 -3.22 -15.30
C GLU A 34 -2.07 -2.46 -16.42
N GLN A 35 -1.60 -1.24 -16.11
CA GLN A 35 -0.82 -0.41 -17.01
C GLN A 35 0.66 -0.43 -16.62
N ILE A 36 1.44 -1.24 -17.34
CA ILE A 36 2.89 -1.32 -17.20
C ILE A 36 3.51 -0.64 -18.43
N PRO A 37 4.44 0.33 -18.28
CA PRO A 37 5.10 0.96 -19.41
C PRO A 37 5.87 -0.04 -20.26
N SER A 38 6.07 0.25 -21.55
CA SER A 38 6.89 -0.60 -22.41
C SER A 38 8.33 -0.61 -21.91
N GLY A 39 8.83 -1.79 -21.54
CA GLY A 39 10.13 -1.96 -20.87
C GLY A 39 10.06 -1.91 -19.34
N GLY A 40 8.87 -1.74 -18.76
CA GLY A 40 8.64 -1.73 -17.32
C GLY A 40 8.78 -0.35 -16.67
N PHE A 41 8.79 -0.34 -15.35
CA PHE A 41 8.97 0.87 -14.54
C PHE A 41 10.44 1.29 -14.49
N LEU A 42 10.70 2.56 -14.17
CA LEU A 42 12.05 3.07 -13.97
C LEU A 42 12.56 2.76 -12.54
N PRO A 43 13.88 2.64 -12.34
CA PRO A 43 14.46 2.50 -11.01
C PRO A 43 14.13 3.69 -10.11
N GLY A 44 13.62 3.42 -8.91
CA GLY A 44 13.20 4.42 -7.93
C GLY A 44 11.87 5.10 -8.26
N GLU A 45 11.17 4.68 -9.32
CA GLU A 45 9.90 5.28 -9.71
C GLU A 45 8.83 5.07 -8.63
N THR A 46 7.97 6.09 -8.50
CA THR A 46 6.71 5.98 -7.79
C THR A 46 5.58 6.19 -8.78
N TYR A 47 4.70 5.19 -8.87
CA TYR A 47 3.55 5.18 -9.75
C TYR A 47 2.33 4.71 -8.97
N VAL A 48 1.18 5.35 -9.18
CA VAL A 48 -0.08 4.92 -8.56
C VAL A 48 -1.10 4.67 -9.65
N GLU A 49 -1.58 3.44 -9.71
CA GLU A 49 -2.79 3.09 -10.46
C GLU A 49 -4.01 3.29 -9.57
N VAL A 50 -4.85 4.27 -9.94
CA VAL A 50 -6.18 4.44 -9.34
C VAL A 50 -7.20 3.57 -10.06
N ASN A 51 -8.23 3.14 -9.34
CA ASN A 51 -9.28 2.23 -9.79
C ASN A 51 -8.84 0.78 -10.01
N SER A 52 -7.75 0.36 -9.39
CA SER A 52 -7.30 -1.04 -9.45
C SER A 52 -8.35 -1.99 -8.87
N VAL A 53 -8.75 -3.00 -9.64
CA VAL A 53 -9.76 -3.99 -9.22
C VAL A 53 -9.23 -5.03 -8.23
N GLN A 54 -7.90 -5.13 -8.13
CA GLN A 54 -7.19 -6.03 -7.21
C GLN A 54 -7.20 -5.47 -5.78
N CYS A 55 -7.21 -4.14 -5.66
CA CYS A 55 -7.15 -3.46 -4.38
C CYS A 55 -8.52 -3.06 -3.88
N ARG A 56 -8.88 -3.48 -2.66
CA ARG A 56 -10.11 -3.00 -2.00
C ARG A 56 -10.12 -1.48 -1.84
N THR A 57 -8.94 -0.90 -1.63
CA THR A 57 -8.68 0.55 -1.56
C THR A 57 -8.69 1.24 -2.91
N ARG A 58 -8.77 0.48 -4.02
CA ARG A 58 -8.72 0.93 -5.42
C ARG A 58 -7.42 1.60 -5.83
N ALA A 59 -6.36 1.53 -5.03
CA ALA A 59 -5.06 2.09 -5.37
C ALA A 59 -3.99 1.00 -5.30
N CYS A 60 -3.35 0.71 -6.43
CA CYS A 60 -2.14 -0.11 -6.50
C CYS A 60 -0.95 0.85 -6.65
N ILE A 61 -0.01 0.81 -5.71
CA ILE A 61 1.19 1.65 -5.76
C ILE A 61 2.37 0.80 -6.19
N VAL A 62 3.23 1.38 -7.03
CA VAL A 62 4.62 1.01 -7.24
C VAL A 62 5.43 2.07 -6.52
N HIS A 63 6.28 1.70 -5.57
CA HIS A 63 7.04 2.66 -4.79
C HIS A 63 8.48 2.21 -4.63
N GLU A 64 9.42 3.08 -5.02
CA GLU A 64 10.86 2.84 -4.96
C GLU A 64 11.27 1.51 -5.63
N PHE A 65 10.54 1.11 -6.67
CA PHE A 65 10.77 -0.15 -7.35
C PHE A 65 12.10 -0.11 -8.10
N ARG A 66 12.81 -1.24 -8.13
CA ARG A 66 14.15 -1.32 -8.73
C ARG A 66 14.14 -1.18 -10.26
N GLY A 67 12.97 -1.19 -10.89
CA GLY A 67 12.75 -1.00 -12.32
C GLY A 67 12.41 -2.31 -13.03
N GLY A 68 12.05 -2.21 -14.31
CA GLY A 68 11.64 -3.34 -15.14
C GLY A 68 10.18 -3.71 -14.99
N ASP A 69 9.80 -4.82 -15.61
CA ASP A 69 8.41 -5.26 -15.68
C ASP A 69 8.12 -6.24 -14.51
N PRO A 70 7.21 -5.90 -13.59
CA PRO A 70 6.93 -6.72 -12.41
C PRO A 70 6.14 -8.00 -12.72
N THR A 71 5.71 -8.20 -13.97
CA THR A 71 5.18 -9.50 -14.41
C THR A 71 6.29 -10.51 -14.70
N TYR A 72 7.56 -10.07 -14.66
CA TYR A 72 8.70 -10.92 -14.90
C TYR A 72 9.32 -11.42 -13.59
N THR A 73 9.06 -12.69 -13.26
CA THR A 73 9.45 -13.32 -11.99
C THR A 73 10.40 -14.50 -12.20
N VAL A 74 11.26 -14.77 -11.22
CA VAL A 74 12.13 -15.98 -11.22
C VAL A 74 11.28 -17.25 -11.26
N GLU A 75 10.13 -17.21 -10.61
CA GLU A 75 9.23 -18.36 -10.47
C GLU A 75 8.55 -18.73 -11.79
N ASP A 76 8.19 -17.74 -12.61
CA ASP A 76 7.41 -17.97 -13.83
C ASP A 76 8.27 -18.13 -15.09
N GLN A 77 9.42 -17.45 -15.15
CA GLN A 77 10.21 -17.37 -16.39
C GLN A 77 11.62 -17.94 -16.26
N GLY A 78 12.05 -18.32 -15.04
CA GLY A 78 13.34 -18.95 -14.80
C GLY A 78 14.53 -18.04 -15.11
N CYS A 79 14.36 -16.72 -15.00
CA CYS A 79 15.51 -15.80 -14.99
C CYS A 79 16.35 -16.04 -13.73
N ASP A 80 17.68 -15.96 -13.86
CA ASP A 80 18.60 -16.19 -12.73
C ASP A 80 18.93 -14.85 -12.06
N PRO A 81 18.45 -14.58 -10.83
CA PRO A 81 18.73 -13.31 -10.15
C PRO A 81 20.22 -13.13 -9.82
N ALA A 82 21.03 -14.20 -9.84
CA ALA A 82 22.48 -14.11 -9.70
C ALA A 82 23.17 -13.54 -10.95
N LEU A 83 22.48 -13.48 -12.09
CA LEU A 83 22.96 -12.90 -13.35
C LEU A 83 22.43 -11.48 -13.58
N ASN A 84 21.93 -10.81 -12.52
CA ASN A 84 21.54 -9.40 -12.56
C ASN A 84 22.64 -8.54 -13.22
N GLY A 85 22.33 -7.95 -14.37
CA GLY A 85 23.26 -7.11 -15.15
C GLY A 85 23.93 -7.79 -16.36
N ILE A 86 23.51 -8.99 -16.76
CA ILE A 86 23.76 -9.54 -18.10
C ILE A 86 22.65 -9.08 -19.05
N GLU A 87 22.95 -8.72 -20.31
CA GLU A 87 21.94 -8.30 -21.30
C GLU A 87 20.76 -9.30 -21.32
N GLY A 88 19.57 -8.83 -20.94
CA GLY A 88 18.35 -9.64 -20.84
C GLY A 88 17.98 -10.12 -19.44
N ASN A 89 18.76 -9.80 -18.41
CA ASN A 89 18.51 -10.19 -17.01
C ASN A 89 18.80 -9.04 -16.02
N GLU A 90 18.62 -7.79 -16.43
CA GLU A 90 18.87 -6.63 -15.56
C GLU A 90 17.79 -6.49 -14.47
N TYR A 91 16.57 -6.96 -14.75
CA TYR A 91 15.42 -6.89 -13.86
C TYR A 91 14.81 -8.28 -13.72
N CYS A 92 15.18 -8.97 -12.65
CA CYS A 92 14.66 -10.29 -12.30
C CYS A 92 14.38 -10.31 -10.80
N PHE A 93 13.12 -10.60 -10.45
CA PHE A 93 12.61 -10.49 -9.09
C PHE A 93 11.93 -11.77 -8.66
N THR A 94 12.02 -12.06 -7.37
CA THR A 94 11.07 -12.96 -6.70
C THR A 94 9.73 -12.28 -6.55
N ARG A 95 8.66 -13.07 -6.41
CA ARG A 95 7.33 -12.54 -6.06
C ARG A 95 7.40 -11.66 -4.80
N ALA A 96 8.16 -12.09 -3.80
CA ALA A 96 8.30 -11.38 -2.54
C ALA A 96 8.92 -9.98 -2.72
N GLU A 97 9.94 -9.85 -3.57
CA GLU A 97 10.56 -8.55 -3.90
C GLU A 97 9.57 -7.62 -4.63
N ILE A 98 8.74 -8.17 -5.52
CA ILE A 98 7.68 -7.41 -6.18
C ILE A 98 6.65 -6.94 -5.16
N GLU A 99 6.17 -7.81 -4.27
CA GLU A 99 5.16 -7.48 -3.26
C GLU A 99 5.67 -6.49 -2.20
N GLU A 100 6.99 -6.37 -2.03
CA GLU A 100 7.61 -5.35 -1.19
C GLU A 100 7.45 -3.95 -1.79
N ALA A 101 7.69 -3.80 -3.09
CA ALA A 101 7.62 -2.51 -3.79
C ALA A 101 6.25 -2.19 -4.40
N ILE A 102 5.45 -3.22 -4.68
CA ILE A 102 4.17 -3.11 -5.38
C ILE A 102 3.07 -3.75 -4.53
N TYR A 103 2.16 -2.93 -4.05
CA TYR A 103 1.11 -3.36 -3.14
C TYR A 103 -0.08 -2.40 -3.20
N CYS A 104 -1.20 -2.86 -2.67
CA CYS A 104 -2.37 -2.03 -2.49
C CYS A 104 -2.05 -0.95 -1.45
N SER A 105 -2.23 0.30 -1.82
CA SER A 105 -2.07 1.44 -0.93
C SER A 105 -3.41 2.13 -0.73
N CYS A 106 -3.44 3.18 0.07
CA CYS A 106 -4.56 4.08 0.12
C CYS A 106 -4.07 5.51 0.24
N ARG A 107 -4.86 6.44 -0.30
CA ARG A 107 -4.57 7.86 -0.22
C ARG A 107 -4.73 8.32 1.23
N CYS A 108 -3.69 8.88 1.82
CA CYS A 108 -3.71 9.33 3.21
C CYS A 108 -3.72 10.84 3.35
N SER A 109 -3.28 11.56 2.31
CA SER A 109 -3.42 13.02 2.22
C SER A 109 -3.82 13.43 0.81
N ALA A 110 -4.71 14.41 0.72
CA ALA A 110 -5.11 15.02 -0.53
C ALA A 110 -4.33 16.33 -0.70
N SER A 111 -3.80 16.58 -1.89
CA SER A 111 -3.22 17.89 -2.23
C SER A 111 -4.34 18.88 -2.60
N GLY A 112 -4.26 20.12 -2.13
CA GLY A 112 -5.17 21.20 -2.53
C GLY A 112 -6.62 21.02 -2.05
N ASP A 113 -7.58 21.45 -2.88
CA ASP A 113 -9.03 21.40 -2.59
C ASP A 113 -9.69 20.04 -2.91
N SER A 114 -8.89 19.00 -3.16
CA SER A 114 -9.39 17.69 -3.56
C SER A 114 -10.24 17.06 -2.45
N SER A 115 -11.50 16.75 -2.76
CA SER A 115 -12.42 16.03 -1.87
C SER A 115 -12.29 14.51 -1.99
N ALA A 116 -11.19 14.01 -2.56
CA ALA A 116 -10.96 12.58 -2.70
C ALA A 116 -10.91 11.91 -1.31
N PRO A 117 -11.55 10.74 -1.14
CA PRO A 117 -11.57 10.06 0.14
C PRO A 117 -10.15 9.66 0.57
N THR A 118 -9.85 9.87 1.85
CA THR A 118 -8.58 9.48 2.47
C THR A 118 -8.75 8.34 3.48
N CYS A 119 -7.63 7.75 3.89
CA CYS A 119 -7.53 6.66 4.85
C CYS A 119 -6.50 6.97 5.93
N GLU A 120 -6.57 6.25 7.06
CA GLU A 120 -5.46 6.19 8.01
C GLU A 120 -4.54 5.03 7.64
N CYS A 121 -3.23 5.28 7.62
CA CYS A 121 -2.28 4.22 7.27
C CYS A 121 -2.19 3.18 8.39
N PRO A 122 -2.27 1.88 8.04
CA PRO A 122 -2.22 0.81 9.03
C PRO A 122 -0.81 0.58 9.59
N SER A 123 -0.70 -0.39 10.50
CA SER A 123 0.56 -0.78 11.11
C SER A 123 1.56 -1.24 10.05
N GLY A 124 2.83 -0.82 10.18
CA GLY A 124 3.87 -1.10 9.16
C GLY A 124 3.87 -0.11 7.97
N TYR A 125 2.88 0.78 7.88
CA TYR A 125 2.82 1.82 6.86
C TYR A 125 2.85 3.22 7.49
N GLU A 126 3.32 4.19 6.72
CA GLU A 126 3.27 5.61 7.06
C GLU A 126 2.65 6.41 5.93
N CYS A 127 1.99 7.51 6.28
CA CYS A 127 1.53 8.47 5.30
C CYS A 127 2.74 9.29 4.84
N ARG A 128 3.19 9.07 3.61
CA ARG A 128 4.18 9.95 2.98
C ARG A 128 3.42 10.95 2.12
N ASP A 129 3.56 12.22 2.46
CA ASP A 129 3.02 13.31 1.65
C ASP A 129 3.77 13.42 0.32
N GLU A 130 3.10 13.95 -0.71
CA GLU A 130 3.70 14.22 -2.02
C GLU A 130 4.35 13.00 -2.70
N VAL A 131 3.84 11.79 -2.44
CA VAL A 131 4.26 10.55 -3.10
C VAL A 131 4.00 10.61 -4.60
N VAL A 132 2.84 11.15 -4.98
CA VAL A 132 2.51 11.43 -6.38
C VAL A 132 2.37 12.93 -6.55
N THR A 133 3.30 13.52 -7.31
CA THR A 133 3.34 14.96 -7.61
C THR A 133 2.90 15.31 -9.03
N ILE A 134 2.76 14.29 -9.90
CA ILE A 134 2.36 14.44 -11.29
C ILE A 134 1.09 13.61 -11.52
N GLY A 135 0.02 14.23 -11.99
CA GLY A 135 -1.26 13.57 -12.27
C GLY A 135 -2.45 14.52 -12.09
N ASP A 136 -3.66 13.96 -12.19
CA ASP A 136 -4.89 14.69 -11.88
C ASP A 136 -5.06 14.92 -10.37
N GLU A 137 -5.89 15.87 -9.97
CA GLU A 137 -6.17 16.19 -8.55
C GLU A 137 -6.73 14.99 -7.74
N GLY A 138 -7.31 14.01 -8.45
CA GLY A 138 -7.76 12.74 -7.88
C GLY A 138 -6.65 11.71 -7.63
N VAL A 139 -5.43 11.97 -8.12
CA VAL A 139 -4.26 11.07 -8.03
C VAL A 139 -3.06 11.73 -7.33
N VAL A 140 -2.87 13.04 -7.47
CA VAL A 140 -1.84 13.79 -6.72
C VAL A 140 -2.17 13.85 -5.23
N GLY A 141 -1.18 13.55 -4.38
CA GLY A 141 -1.35 13.50 -2.93
C GLY A 141 -0.40 12.52 -2.23
N GLY A 142 -0.63 12.33 -0.93
CA GLY A 142 0.11 11.36 -0.12
C GLY A 142 -0.59 10.01 -0.08
N TYR A 143 0.23 8.97 0.03
CA TYR A 143 -0.21 7.58 0.04
C TYR A 143 0.48 6.82 1.18
N CYS A 144 -0.17 5.75 1.63
CA CYS A 144 0.42 4.86 2.61
C CYS A 144 1.54 4.05 1.97
N VAL A 145 2.77 4.29 2.43
CA VAL A 145 3.96 3.58 1.98
C VAL A 145 4.52 2.75 3.13
N ARG A 146 5.22 1.65 2.82
CA ARG A 146 5.91 0.83 3.84
C ARG A 146 6.90 1.70 4.59
N LYS A 147 6.95 1.53 5.92
CA LYS A 147 8.02 2.10 6.76
C LYS A 147 9.33 1.38 6.43
N LEU A 148 10.38 2.15 6.17
CA LEU A 148 11.74 1.65 6.02
C LEU A 148 12.35 1.28 7.39
#